data_AF-A0A0K0D0Y9-F1
#
_entry.id   AF-A0A0K0D0Y9-F1
#
_cell.length_a   1.000
_cell.length_b   1.000
_cell.length_c   1.000
_cell.angle_alpha   90.00
_cell.angle_beta   90.00
_cell.angle_gamma   90.00
#
_symmetry.space_group_name_H-M   'P 1'
#
loop_
_entity.id
_entity.type
_entity.pdbx_description
1 polymer ?
#
loop_
_entity_poly.entity_id
_entity_poly.type
_entity_poly.pdbx_seq_one_letter_code
_entity_poly.pdbx_strand_id
1 'polypeptide(L)'
;MSLEFVLFRFFVFVLQLLFNSWDFSTDAFKGVPVDEEELSRLDYFIQRIFSGFKRWDAVHMLHIAQHEYVFENSLAFFPFYPMTVRYLLMLLEGCFVTCAAVLYRIVLHISKSVKQSVIAVLLFSANPASIFFSAAYSLSLTILSFKSIMSCTEIFKKLRCSGGPWYHLSELLFFFFYRSNGLLNLAYVWFFCALEYVLSVDPENPRRRLVIFKSGLSAIISQVGGFFAFYFVQSIGVSIQMESTIKKYTTSQ
;
A
#
# COMPACT_ATOMS: atom_id res chain seq x y z
N MET A 1 17.92 -11.69 -9.80
CA MET A 1 18.01 -10.33 -9.25
C MET A 1 19.45 -9.88 -9.46
N SER A 2 19.68 -8.71 -10.07
CA SER A 2 21.04 -8.26 -10.41
C SER A 2 21.79 -7.74 -9.17
N LEU A 3 23.11 -7.85 -9.17
CA LEU A 3 23.98 -7.29 -8.11
C LEU A 3 23.75 -5.79 -7.94
N GLU A 4 23.55 -5.08 -9.04
CA GLU A 4 23.27 -3.64 -9.09
C GLU A 4 22.05 -3.24 -8.25
N PHE A 5 20.98 -4.05 -8.27
CA PHE A 5 19.79 -3.81 -7.46
C PHE A 5 20.15 -3.78 -5.97
N VAL A 6 20.91 -4.77 -5.51
CA VAL A 6 21.34 -4.87 -4.10
C VAL A 6 22.24 -3.69 -3.73
N LEU A 7 23.17 -3.32 -4.61
CA LEU A 7 24.05 -2.17 -4.41
C LEU A 7 23.26 -0.86 -4.28
N PHE A 8 22.26 -0.61 -5.12
CA PHE A 8 21.41 0.59 -4.99
C PHE A 8 20.64 0.60 -3.68
N ARG A 9 20.16 -0.55 -3.22
CA ARG A 9 19.44 -0.66 -1.93
C ARG A 9 20.35 -0.40 -0.75
N PHE A 10 21.56 -0.96 -0.77
CA PHE A 10 22.57 -0.65 0.23
C PHE A 10 22.95 0.83 0.19
N PHE A 11 23.13 1.41 -0.99
CA PHE A 11 23.42 2.83 -1.15
C PHE A 11 22.32 3.73 -0.57
N VAL A 12 21.05 3.49 -0.89
CA VAL A 12 19.92 4.25 -0.32
C VAL A 12 19.87 4.11 1.20
N PHE A 13 20.16 2.93 1.75
CA PHE A 13 20.26 2.72 3.19
C PHE A 13 21.42 3.51 3.81
N VAL A 14 22.60 3.55 3.17
CA VAL A 14 23.73 4.37 3.63
C VAL A 14 23.39 5.86 3.56
N LEU A 15 22.72 6.31 2.49
CA LEU A 15 22.26 7.69 2.38
C LEU A 15 21.31 8.02 3.54
N GLN A 16 20.33 7.16 3.84
CA GLN A 16 19.44 7.46 4.96
C GLN A 16 20.23 7.58 6.27
N LEU A 17 21.22 6.71 6.53
CA LEU A 17 22.06 6.83 7.73
C LEU A 17 22.82 8.16 7.81
N LEU A 18 23.43 8.59 6.70
CA LEU A 18 24.23 9.82 6.63
C LEU A 18 23.37 11.08 6.80
N PHE A 19 22.22 11.13 6.14
CA PHE A 19 21.36 12.31 6.13
C PHE A 19 20.40 12.37 7.33
N ASN A 20 20.13 11.25 8.00
CA ASN A 20 19.24 11.18 9.15
C ASN A 20 19.80 11.89 10.40
N SER A 21 21.09 12.20 10.48
CA SER A 21 21.65 13.07 11.54
C SER A 21 21.35 14.54 11.38
N TRP A 22 21.00 15.01 10.18
CA TRP A 22 20.57 16.38 9.97
C TRP A 22 19.07 16.46 10.22
N ASP A 23 18.71 16.49 11.50
CA ASP A 23 17.31 16.66 11.89
C ASP A 23 16.93 18.14 11.80
N PHE A 24 16.17 18.48 10.76
CA PHE A 24 15.51 19.76 10.70
C PHE A 24 14.33 19.70 11.66
N SER A 25 14.30 20.57 12.66
CA SER A 25 13.19 20.66 13.61
C SER A 25 11.89 20.86 12.83
N THR A 26 11.02 19.86 12.87
CA THR A 26 9.66 19.94 12.33
C THR A 26 8.68 19.84 13.48
N ASP A 27 7.57 20.57 13.36
CA ASP A 27 6.41 20.45 14.25
C ASP A 27 5.57 19.18 13.94
N ALA A 28 6.15 18.25 13.17
CA ALA A 28 5.53 16.99 12.83
C ALA A 28 5.36 16.12 14.07
N PHE A 29 4.32 15.29 14.04
CA PHE A 29 4.02 14.34 15.11
C PHE A 29 5.21 13.40 15.38
N LYS A 30 5.62 13.31 16.65
CA LYS A 30 6.78 12.50 17.10
C LYS A 30 6.40 11.20 17.80
N GLY A 31 5.11 10.95 18.00
CA GLY A 31 4.62 9.83 18.81
C GLY A 31 4.60 10.15 20.31
N VAL A 32 4.22 9.17 21.11
CA VAL A 32 4.35 9.24 22.58
C VAL A 32 5.83 9.07 22.94
N PRO A 33 6.40 9.97 23.77
CA PRO A 33 7.78 9.83 24.21
C PRO A 33 7.92 8.55 25.05
N VAL A 34 9.02 7.83 24.84
CA VAL A 34 9.42 6.69 25.69
C VAL A 34 10.38 7.25 26.74
N ASP A 35 10.18 6.86 28.00
CA ASP A 35 11.04 7.32 29.09
C ASP A 35 12.49 6.88 28.85
N GLU A 36 13.42 7.84 28.92
CA GLU A 36 14.83 7.59 28.59
C GLU A 36 15.49 6.55 29.50
N GLU A 37 14.93 6.34 30.70
CA GLU A 37 15.36 5.36 31.69
C GLU A 37 15.05 3.90 31.27
N GLU A 38 14.09 3.70 30.37
CA GLU A 38 13.71 2.37 29.86
C GLU A 38 14.55 1.91 28.65
N LEU A 39 15.33 2.81 28.04
CA LEU A 39 16.05 2.55 26.80
C LEU A 39 17.44 1.97 27.05
N SER A 40 17.71 0.78 26.51
CA SER A 40 19.05 0.21 26.52
C SER A 40 19.97 0.89 25.49
N ARG A 41 21.29 0.72 25.65
CA ARG A 41 22.27 1.19 24.64
C ARG A 41 22.03 0.60 23.25
N LEU A 42 21.50 -0.63 23.19
CA LEU A 42 21.13 -1.26 21.92
C LEU A 42 19.92 -0.57 21.30
N ASP A 43 18.95 -0.15 22.10
CA ASP A 43 17.78 0.59 21.61
C ASP A 43 18.19 1.93 21.03
N TYR A 44 19.08 2.67 21.69
CA TYR A 44 19.66 3.90 21.14
C TYR A 44 20.39 3.66 19.82
N PHE A 45 21.16 2.57 19.72
CA PHE A 45 21.86 2.21 18.49
C PHE A 45 20.88 1.85 17.36
N ILE A 46 19.86 1.04 17.63
CA ILE A 46 18.82 0.66 16.67
C ILE A 46 18.04 1.90 16.24
N GLN A 47 17.62 2.74 17.17
CA GLN A 47 16.94 4.00 16.86
C GLN A 47 17.81 4.88 15.96
N ARG A 48 19.10 5.02 16.25
CA ARG A 48 20.01 5.82 15.42
C ARG A 48 20.13 5.26 14.00
N ILE A 49 20.21 3.94 13.85
CA ILE A 49 20.32 3.29 12.55
C ILE A 49 19.01 3.40 11.77
N PHE A 50 17.86 3.18 12.39
CA PHE A 50 16.58 3.08 11.69
C PHE A 50 15.71 4.33 11.75
N SER A 51 16.10 5.41 12.43
CA SER A 51 15.19 6.54 12.66
C SER A 51 14.73 7.22 11.37
N GLY A 52 15.48 7.16 10.25
CA GLY A 52 14.98 7.68 8.98
C GLY A 52 13.76 6.92 8.43
N PHE A 53 13.60 5.62 8.76
CA PHE A 53 12.40 4.85 8.44
C PHE A 53 11.21 5.16 9.36
N LYS A 54 11.48 5.77 10.52
CA LYS A 54 10.48 6.24 11.49
C LYS A 54 10.22 7.74 11.33
N ARG A 55 10.27 8.30 10.11
CA ARG A 55 9.95 9.72 9.86
C ARG A 55 8.60 9.87 9.15
N TRP A 56 8.02 11.07 9.25
CA TRP A 56 6.77 11.44 8.57
C TRP A 56 5.60 10.51 8.95
N ASP A 57 4.75 10.17 7.98
CA ASP A 57 3.58 9.30 8.18
C ASP A 57 3.91 7.92 8.79
N ALA A 58 5.15 7.44 8.68
CA ALA A 58 5.55 6.17 9.32
C ALA A 58 5.48 6.26 10.85
N VAL A 59 5.73 7.44 11.44
CA VAL A 59 5.57 7.66 12.89
C VAL A 59 4.12 7.42 13.30
N HIS A 60 3.16 7.94 12.55
CA HIS A 60 1.74 7.73 12.83
C HIS A 60 1.36 6.26 12.71
N MET A 61 1.79 5.57 11.64
CA MET A 61 1.47 4.15 11.44
C MET A 61 2.04 3.26 12.55
N LEU A 62 3.29 3.51 12.97
CA LEU A 62 3.93 2.79 14.06
C LEU A 62 3.28 3.13 15.41
N HIS A 63 2.96 4.41 15.64
CA HIS A 63 2.27 4.84 16.85
C HIS A 63 0.90 4.18 16.98
N ILE A 64 0.09 4.16 15.91
CA ILE A 64 -1.20 3.46 15.88
C ILE A 64 -1.01 1.95 16.07
N ALA A 65 0.05 1.35 15.52
CA ALA A 65 0.31 -0.07 15.74
C ALA A 65 0.63 -0.39 17.22
N GLN A 66 1.28 0.52 17.94
CA GLN A 66 1.74 0.34 19.32
C GLN A 66 0.72 0.76 20.38
N HIS A 67 0.16 1.96 20.23
CA HIS A 67 -0.72 2.61 21.20
C HIS A 67 -2.15 2.73 20.70
N GLU A 68 -2.41 2.23 19.49
CA GLU A 68 -3.71 2.34 18.86
C GLU A 68 -4.10 3.81 18.59
N TYR A 69 -5.39 4.09 18.36
CA TYR A 69 -5.83 5.44 18.01
C TYR A 69 -5.99 6.30 19.26
N VAL A 70 -4.91 7.01 19.64
CA VAL A 70 -4.91 7.94 20.78
C VAL A 70 -5.18 9.38 20.36
N PHE A 71 -4.61 9.80 19.22
CA PHE A 71 -4.67 11.19 18.77
C PHE A 71 -5.65 11.38 17.61
N GLU A 72 -6.34 12.53 17.58
CA GLU A 72 -7.30 12.88 16.52
C GLU A 72 -6.65 12.92 15.13
N ASN A 73 -5.42 13.43 15.05
CA ASN A 73 -4.66 13.46 13.79
C ASN A 73 -4.42 12.07 13.18
N SER A 74 -4.48 11.02 14.00
CA SER A 74 -4.27 9.63 13.57
C SER A 74 -5.47 9.08 12.80
N LEU A 75 -6.66 9.69 12.95
CA LEU A 75 -7.89 9.32 12.22
C LEU A 75 -7.78 9.51 10.71
N ALA A 76 -6.80 10.29 10.24
CA ALA A 76 -6.50 10.43 8.81
C ALA A 76 -5.96 9.13 8.18
N PHE A 77 -5.45 8.21 8.99
CA PHE A 77 -4.84 6.96 8.53
C PHE A 77 -5.78 5.78 8.67
N PHE A 78 -5.80 4.92 7.65
CA PHE A 78 -6.71 3.78 7.60
C PHE A 78 -6.23 2.68 8.57
N PRO A 79 -7.14 2.03 9.33
CA PRO A 79 -6.79 1.13 10.43
C PRO A 79 -6.17 -0.19 9.97
N PHE A 80 -6.43 -0.62 8.74
CA PHE A 80 -5.99 -1.93 8.28
C PHE A 80 -4.47 -2.06 8.19
N TYR A 81 -3.76 -0.99 7.77
CA TYR A 81 -2.31 -1.02 7.67
C TYR A 81 -1.62 -1.10 9.04
N PRO A 82 -1.85 -0.18 10.00
CA PRO A 82 -1.25 -0.27 11.33
C PRO A 82 -1.54 -1.60 12.04
N MET A 83 -2.75 -2.14 11.90
CA MET A 83 -3.11 -3.42 12.50
C MET A 83 -2.33 -4.58 11.85
N THR A 84 -2.14 -4.55 10.53
CA THR A 84 -1.25 -5.51 9.85
C THR A 84 0.17 -5.39 10.38
N VAL A 85 0.69 -4.17 10.55
CA VAL A 85 2.03 -3.93 11.12
C VAL A 85 2.13 -4.49 12.54
N ARG A 86 1.12 -4.29 13.39
CA ARG A 86 1.08 -4.81 14.77
C ARG A 86 1.22 -6.33 14.84
N TYR A 87 0.58 -7.07 13.93
CA TYR A 87 0.58 -8.54 13.96
C TYR A 87 1.63 -9.19 13.05
N LEU A 88 2.09 -8.51 12.00
CA LEU A 88 2.93 -9.07 10.94
C LEU A 88 4.19 -8.22 10.68
N LEU A 89 4.89 -7.83 11.76
CA LEU A 89 6.11 -7.01 11.77
C LEU A 89 7.18 -7.44 10.75
N MET A 90 7.21 -8.71 10.32
CA MET A 90 8.28 -9.28 9.49
C MET A 90 8.05 -9.27 7.97
N LEU A 91 6.87 -8.87 7.46
CA LEU A 91 6.58 -8.99 6.01
C LEU A 91 6.98 -7.78 5.16
N LEU A 92 7.41 -6.67 5.78
CA LEU A 92 7.54 -5.37 5.12
C LEU A 92 8.72 -5.26 4.13
N GLU A 93 9.86 -5.89 4.43
CA GLU A 93 11.03 -5.83 3.53
C GLU A 93 10.86 -6.69 2.27
N GLY A 94 10.20 -7.85 2.42
CA GLY A 94 9.89 -8.74 1.29
C GLY A 94 8.96 -8.09 0.26
N CYS A 95 8.14 -7.12 0.67
CA CYS A 95 7.22 -6.40 -0.21
C CYS A 95 7.95 -5.60 -1.28
N PHE A 96 9.09 -4.96 -0.98
CA PHE A 96 9.82 -4.16 -1.97
C PHE A 96 10.41 -5.02 -3.09
N VAL A 97 11.06 -6.13 -2.72
CA VAL A 97 11.64 -7.09 -3.66
C VAL A 97 10.56 -7.70 -4.57
N THR A 98 9.45 -8.12 -3.97
CA THR A 98 8.32 -8.69 -4.71
C THR A 98 7.65 -7.63 -5.59
N CYS A 99 7.56 -6.37 -5.14
CA CYS A 99 7.09 -5.23 -5.93
C CYS A 99 7.96 -5.02 -7.19
N ALA A 100 9.29 -5.00 -7.03
CA ALA A 100 10.25 -4.90 -8.13
C ALA A 100 10.12 -6.07 -9.12
N ALA A 101 9.90 -7.30 -8.63
CA ALA A 101 9.68 -8.46 -9.47
C ALA A 101 8.39 -8.38 -10.28
N VAL A 102 7.31 -7.85 -9.72
CA VAL A 102 6.05 -7.62 -10.45
C VAL A 102 6.25 -6.51 -11.48
N LEU A 103 6.94 -5.41 -11.15
CA LEU A 103 7.26 -4.33 -12.08
C LEU A 103 8.05 -4.84 -13.29
N TYR A 104 9.07 -5.68 -13.05
CA TYR A 104 9.83 -6.35 -14.12
C TYR A 104 8.90 -7.09 -15.08
N ARG A 105 7.94 -7.87 -14.54
CA ARG A 105 6.97 -8.63 -15.34
C ARG A 105 6.04 -7.71 -16.13
N ILE A 106 5.55 -6.61 -15.55
CA ILE A 106 4.72 -5.61 -16.24
C ILE A 106 5.48 -5.05 -17.43
N VAL A 107 6.67 -4.51 -17.20
CA VAL A 107 7.45 -3.87 -18.26
C VAL A 107 7.84 -4.89 -19.33
N LEU A 108 8.17 -6.13 -18.95
CA LEU A 108 8.47 -7.19 -19.91
C LEU A 108 7.24 -7.55 -20.74
N HIS A 109 6.07 -7.58 -20.12
CA HIS A 109 4.81 -7.88 -20.79
C HIS A 109 4.44 -6.82 -21.83
N ILE A 110 4.63 -5.54 -21.49
CA ILE A 110 4.28 -4.39 -22.34
C ILE A 110 5.34 -4.17 -23.43
N SER A 111 6.62 -4.05 -23.03
CA SER A 111 7.71 -3.69 -23.95
C SER A 111 8.26 -4.85 -24.77
N LYS A 112 8.06 -6.10 -24.31
CA LYS A 112 8.71 -7.30 -24.85
C LYS A 112 10.24 -7.28 -24.83
N SER A 113 10.85 -6.37 -24.08
CA SER A 113 12.31 -6.20 -24.03
C SER A 113 12.83 -6.38 -22.60
N VAL A 114 13.71 -7.37 -22.41
CA VAL A 114 14.41 -7.61 -21.13
C VAL A 114 15.21 -6.38 -20.69
N LYS A 115 15.89 -5.70 -21.62
CA LYS A 115 16.73 -4.52 -21.32
C LYS A 115 15.91 -3.41 -20.66
N GLN A 116 14.78 -3.04 -21.27
CA GLN A 116 13.86 -2.05 -20.72
C GLN A 116 13.30 -2.44 -19.35
N SER A 117 12.95 -3.72 -19.14
CA SER A 117 12.46 -4.21 -17.84
C SER A 117 13.51 -4.12 -16.74
N VAL A 118 14.77 -4.44 -17.05
CA VAL A 118 15.88 -4.30 -16.09
C VAL A 118 16.10 -2.83 -15.76
N ILE A 119 16.16 -1.94 -16.77
CA ILE A 119 16.33 -0.50 -16.56
C ILE A 119 15.21 0.06 -15.67
N ALA A 120 13.96 -0.31 -15.91
CA ALA A 120 12.82 0.15 -15.10
C ALA A 120 12.95 -0.25 -13.62
N VAL A 121 13.39 -1.48 -13.34
CA VAL A 121 13.61 -1.94 -11.96
C VAL A 121 14.79 -1.21 -11.32
N LEU A 122 15.88 -0.97 -12.05
CA LEU A 122 17.02 -0.22 -11.52
C LEU A 122 16.62 1.22 -11.19
N LEU A 123 15.89 1.90 -12.08
CA LEU A 123 15.37 3.24 -11.82
C LEU A 123 14.40 3.28 -10.63
N PHE A 124 13.50 2.29 -10.52
CA PHE A 124 12.62 2.14 -9.37
C PHE A 124 13.38 1.97 -8.05
N SER A 125 14.51 1.27 -8.10
CA SER A 125 15.35 0.98 -6.92
C SER A 125 16.25 2.14 -6.52
N ALA A 126 16.73 2.92 -7.48
CA ALA A 126 17.55 4.09 -7.27
C ALA A 126 16.74 5.36 -6.91
N ASN A 127 15.41 5.31 -7.07
CA ASN A 127 14.54 6.45 -6.74
C ASN A 127 14.69 6.83 -5.25
N PRO A 128 14.96 8.10 -4.91
CA PRO A 128 15.04 8.54 -3.50
C PRO A 128 13.76 8.27 -2.71
N ALA A 129 12.59 8.32 -3.37
CA ALA A 129 11.32 7.98 -2.73
C ALA A 129 11.18 6.48 -2.39
N SER A 130 12.10 5.62 -2.85
CA SER A 130 12.05 4.17 -2.58
C SER A 130 12.26 3.79 -1.12
N ILE A 131 12.70 4.73 -0.28
CA ILE A 131 12.74 4.57 1.17
C ILE A 131 11.33 4.39 1.76
N PHE A 132 10.32 5.08 1.22
CA PHE A 132 8.92 4.95 1.65
C PHE A 132 8.33 3.58 1.32
N PHE A 133 8.86 2.89 0.30
CA PHE A 133 8.45 1.54 -0.04
C PHE A 133 9.07 0.47 0.89
N SER A 134 9.94 0.87 1.82
CA SER A 134 10.59 -0.03 2.79
C SER A 134 10.41 0.39 4.23
N ALA A 135 9.96 1.63 4.47
CA ALA A 135 9.47 2.06 5.77
C ALA A 135 8.18 1.32 6.15
N ALA A 136 7.84 1.33 7.44
CA ALA A 136 6.54 0.90 7.97
C ALA A 136 5.45 1.93 7.62
N TYR A 137 5.25 2.15 6.33
CA TYR A 137 4.26 3.05 5.76
C TYR A 137 3.43 2.34 4.70
N SER A 138 2.17 2.74 4.51
CA SER A 138 1.23 2.08 3.58
C SER A 138 1.74 1.95 2.14
N LEU A 139 2.72 2.77 1.76
CA LEU A 139 3.39 2.71 0.46
C LEU A 139 4.29 1.46 0.29
N SER A 140 4.70 0.78 1.37
CA SER A 140 5.40 -0.50 1.27
C SER A 140 4.55 -1.59 0.60
N LEU A 141 3.23 -1.45 0.60
CA LEU A 141 2.29 -2.33 -0.09
C LEU A 141 2.02 -1.93 -1.55
N THR A 142 2.89 -1.12 -2.16
CA THR A 142 2.84 -0.78 -3.61
C THR A 142 2.83 -1.99 -4.53
N ILE A 143 3.28 -3.16 -4.06
CA ILE A 143 3.09 -4.42 -4.76
C ILE A 143 1.62 -4.66 -5.16
N LEU A 144 0.66 -4.27 -4.31
CA LEU A 144 -0.76 -4.44 -4.59
C LEU A 144 -1.20 -3.57 -5.78
N SER A 145 -0.66 -2.35 -5.90
CA SER A 145 -0.90 -1.47 -7.06
C SER A 145 -0.33 -2.06 -8.35
N PHE A 146 0.88 -2.62 -8.33
CA PHE A 146 1.46 -3.26 -9.51
C PHE A 146 0.78 -4.57 -9.89
N LYS A 147 0.43 -5.41 -8.91
CA LYS A 147 -0.40 -6.60 -9.15
C LYS A 147 -1.74 -6.21 -9.75
N SER A 148 -2.34 -5.11 -9.28
CA SER A 148 -3.56 -4.56 -9.84
C SER A 148 -3.42 -4.27 -11.34
N ILE A 149 -2.36 -3.57 -11.75
CA ILE A 149 -2.10 -3.26 -13.16
C ILE A 149 -1.92 -4.54 -13.99
N MET A 150 -1.16 -5.52 -13.49
CA MET A 150 -1.02 -6.82 -14.17
C MET A 150 -2.37 -7.50 -14.38
N SER A 151 -3.19 -7.58 -13.33
CA SER A 151 -4.52 -8.18 -13.40
C SER A 151 -5.41 -7.45 -14.41
N CYS A 152 -5.36 -6.12 -14.49
CA CYS A 152 -6.07 -5.36 -15.53
C CYS A 152 -5.66 -5.78 -16.95
N THR A 153 -4.35 -5.97 -17.22
CA THR A 153 -3.87 -6.38 -18.54
C THR A 153 -4.34 -7.79 -18.93
N GLU A 154 -4.39 -8.71 -17.96
CA GLU A 154 -4.85 -10.08 -18.17
C GLU A 154 -6.38 -10.18 -18.27
N ILE A 155 -7.12 -9.40 -17.47
CA ILE A 155 -8.57 -9.25 -17.57
C ILE A 155 -8.94 -8.74 -18.96
N PHE A 156 -8.30 -7.68 -19.45
CA PHE A 156 -8.59 -7.12 -20.78
C PHE A 156 -8.40 -8.16 -21.89
N LYS A 157 -7.30 -8.94 -21.86
CA LYS A 157 -7.07 -10.03 -22.81
C LYS A 157 -8.12 -11.13 -22.72
N LYS A 158 -8.45 -11.58 -21.50
CA LYS A 158 -9.41 -12.67 -21.31
C LYS A 158 -10.86 -12.26 -21.54
N LEU A 159 -11.21 -11.00 -21.33
CA LEU A 159 -12.52 -10.43 -21.71
C LEU A 159 -12.75 -10.58 -23.21
N ARG A 160 -11.73 -10.29 -24.04
CA ARG A 160 -11.79 -10.49 -25.50
C ARG A 160 -11.88 -11.95 -25.92
N CYS A 161 -11.19 -12.86 -25.22
CA CYS A 161 -11.07 -14.25 -25.68
C CYS A 161 -12.12 -15.23 -25.11
N SER A 162 -12.59 -15.08 -23.87
CA SER A 162 -13.28 -16.21 -23.21
C SER A 162 -14.37 -15.88 -22.19
N GLY A 163 -14.94 -14.66 -22.16
CA GLY A 163 -16.11 -14.37 -21.32
C GLY A 163 -15.84 -14.30 -19.80
N GLY A 164 -14.66 -13.81 -19.40
CA GLY A 164 -14.44 -13.10 -18.13
C GLY A 164 -14.06 -13.93 -16.89
N PRO A 165 -12.81 -13.83 -16.39
CA PRO A 165 -12.39 -14.39 -15.11
C PRO A 165 -12.41 -13.31 -14.02
N TRP A 166 -13.51 -13.22 -13.29
CA TRP A 166 -13.72 -12.19 -12.25
C TRP A 166 -12.88 -12.37 -10.98
N TYR A 167 -12.18 -13.51 -10.83
CA TYR A 167 -11.38 -13.81 -9.63
C TYR A 167 -10.16 -12.89 -9.48
N HIS A 168 -9.56 -12.43 -10.58
CA HIS A 168 -8.43 -11.47 -10.58
C HIS A 168 -8.81 -10.08 -10.09
N LEU A 169 -10.10 -9.77 -10.01
CA LEU A 169 -10.60 -8.49 -9.51
C LEU A 169 -10.42 -8.37 -7.99
N SER A 170 -10.40 -9.47 -7.25
CA SER A 170 -10.22 -9.42 -5.79
C SER A 170 -8.84 -8.86 -5.40
N GLU A 171 -7.77 -9.27 -6.08
CA GLU A 171 -6.39 -8.79 -5.84
C GLU A 171 -6.20 -7.31 -6.18
N LEU A 172 -6.94 -6.84 -7.19
CA LEU A 172 -7.01 -5.46 -7.65
C LEU A 172 -7.51 -4.49 -6.56
N LEU A 173 -8.27 -5.01 -5.60
CA LEU A 173 -9.13 -4.23 -4.70
C LEU A 173 -8.70 -4.28 -3.23
N PHE A 174 -7.82 -5.21 -2.86
CA PHE A 174 -7.20 -5.21 -1.52
C PHE A 174 -6.39 -3.94 -1.23
N PHE A 175 -5.80 -3.30 -2.25
CA PHE A 175 -5.04 -2.06 -2.07
C PHE A 175 -5.90 -0.90 -1.52
N PHE A 176 -7.19 -0.88 -1.85
CA PHE A 176 -8.11 0.17 -1.42
C PHE A 176 -8.35 0.17 0.09
N PHE A 177 -8.23 -0.99 0.75
CA PHE A 177 -8.33 -1.10 2.21
C PHE A 177 -7.11 -0.54 2.95
N TYR A 178 -5.96 -0.47 2.27
CA TYR A 178 -4.74 0.08 2.85
C TYR A 178 -4.57 1.58 2.57
N ARG A 179 -5.20 2.10 1.51
CA ARG A 179 -5.11 3.52 1.13
C ARG A 179 -6.24 3.95 0.20
N SER A 180 -6.74 5.18 0.40
CA SER A 180 -7.72 5.83 -0.49
C SER A 180 -7.29 5.89 -1.96
N ASN A 181 -5.99 6.06 -2.23
CA ASN A 181 -5.44 6.07 -3.59
C ASN A 181 -5.70 4.76 -4.37
N GLY A 182 -6.02 3.66 -3.69
CA GLY A 182 -6.44 2.42 -4.34
C GLY A 182 -7.77 2.53 -5.09
N LEU A 183 -8.56 3.58 -4.85
CA LEU A 183 -9.78 3.88 -5.61
C LEU A 183 -9.46 4.10 -7.10
N LEU A 184 -8.28 4.61 -7.42
CA LEU A 184 -7.86 4.80 -8.81
C LEU A 184 -7.76 3.46 -9.57
N ASN A 185 -7.45 2.36 -8.88
CA ASN A 185 -7.41 1.03 -9.50
C ASN A 185 -8.81 0.56 -9.93
N LEU A 186 -9.86 0.90 -9.16
CA LEU A 186 -11.26 0.66 -9.53
C LEU A 186 -11.63 1.42 -10.81
N ALA A 187 -11.17 2.66 -10.93
CA ALA A 187 -11.41 3.48 -12.12
C ALA A 187 -10.79 2.85 -13.38
N TYR A 188 -9.58 2.27 -13.28
CA TYR A 188 -8.96 1.55 -14.40
C TYR A 188 -9.78 0.33 -14.85
N VAL A 189 -10.27 -0.48 -13.92
CA VAL A 189 -11.14 -1.63 -14.25
C VAL A 189 -12.39 -1.15 -14.98
N TRP A 190 -13.06 -0.14 -14.43
CA TRP A 190 -14.27 0.40 -15.04
C TRP A 190 -13.99 0.98 -16.43
N PHE A 191 -12.90 1.71 -16.60
CA PHE A 191 -12.47 2.28 -17.87
C PHE A 191 -12.27 1.19 -18.94
N PHE A 192 -11.60 0.08 -18.62
CA PHE A 192 -11.44 -1.02 -19.58
C PHE A 192 -12.76 -1.75 -19.89
N CYS A 193 -13.64 -1.94 -18.91
CA CYS A 193 -14.98 -2.48 -19.13
C CYS A 193 -15.83 -1.55 -20.02
N ALA A 194 -15.76 -0.23 -19.81
CA ALA A 194 -16.46 0.77 -20.60
C ALA A 194 -15.89 0.86 -22.02
N LEU A 195 -14.56 0.83 -22.17
CA LEU A 195 -13.92 0.76 -23.48
C LEU A 195 -14.34 -0.48 -24.25
N GLU A 196 -14.35 -1.65 -23.63
CA GLU A 196 -14.81 -2.88 -24.29
C GLU A 196 -16.31 -2.77 -24.63
N TYR A 197 -17.14 -2.19 -23.77
CA TYR A 197 -18.55 -1.93 -24.08
C TYR A 197 -18.72 -1.04 -25.32
N VAL A 198 -17.93 0.03 -25.45
CA VAL A 198 -17.99 0.98 -26.57
C VAL A 198 -17.35 0.42 -27.84
N LEU A 199 -16.21 -0.26 -27.74
CA LEU A 199 -15.38 -0.70 -28.88
C LEU A 199 -15.65 -2.14 -29.31
N SER A 200 -16.41 -2.94 -28.56
CA SER A 200 -16.63 -4.34 -28.92
C SER A 200 -17.40 -4.45 -30.24
N VAL A 201 -16.71 -5.07 -31.21
CA VAL A 201 -17.11 -5.24 -32.62
C VAL A 201 -17.95 -6.50 -32.81
N ASP A 202 -18.66 -6.99 -31.79
CA ASP A 202 -19.56 -8.16 -31.91
C ASP A 202 -21.02 -7.68 -32.03
N PRO A 203 -21.47 -7.26 -33.24
CA PRO A 203 -22.85 -6.85 -33.48
C PRO A 203 -23.84 -8.01 -33.30
N GLU A 204 -23.37 -9.26 -33.35
CA GLU A 204 -24.22 -10.45 -33.30
C GLU A 204 -24.68 -10.78 -31.87
N ASN A 205 -23.89 -10.43 -30.84
CA ASN A 205 -24.21 -10.76 -29.44
C ASN A 205 -24.23 -9.55 -28.47
N PRO A 206 -25.19 -8.61 -28.61
CA PRO A 206 -25.29 -7.43 -27.75
C PRO A 206 -25.53 -7.74 -26.27
N ARG A 207 -26.17 -8.88 -25.95
CA ARG A 207 -26.40 -9.30 -24.57
C ARG A 207 -25.11 -9.62 -23.82
N ARG A 208 -24.09 -10.15 -24.52
CA ARG A 208 -22.79 -10.47 -23.93
C ARG A 208 -22.04 -9.20 -23.47
N ARG A 209 -22.16 -8.11 -24.24
CA ARG A 209 -21.60 -6.78 -23.91
C ARG A 209 -22.17 -6.22 -22.61
N LEU A 210 -23.49 -6.29 -22.48
CA LEU A 210 -24.19 -5.80 -21.29
C LEU A 210 -23.85 -6.64 -20.04
N VAL A 211 -23.70 -7.96 -20.20
CA VAL A 211 -23.31 -8.86 -19.11
C VAL A 211 -21.91 -8.53 -18.59
N ILE A 212 -20.93 -8.31 -19.47
CA ILE A 212 -19.56 -7.94 -19.09
C ILE A 212 -19.54 -6.60 -18.36
N PHE A 213 -20.25 -5.59 -18.89
CA PHE A 213 -20.32 -4.28 -18.24
C PHE A 213 -21.00 -4.35 -16.86
N LYS A 214 -22.14 -5.05 -16.77
CA LYS A 214 -22.90 -5.21 -15.51
C LYS A 214 -22.13 -6.00 -14.45
N SER A 215 -21.38 -7.03 -14.85
CA SER A 215 -20.56 -7.81 -13.92
C SER A 215 -19.38 -7.01 -13.38
N GLY A 216 -18.72 -6.19 -14.22
CA GLY A 216 -17.73 -5.23 -13.75
C GLY A 216 -18.31 -4.21 -12.75
N LEU A 217 -19.47 -3.64 -13.06
CA LEU A 217 -20.16 -2.70 -12.17
C LEU A 217 -20.60 -3.35 -10.84
N SER A 218 -21.17 -4.54 -10.90
CA SER A 218 -21.58 -5.30 -9.70
C SER A 218 -20.39 -5.62 -8.80
N ALA A 219 -19.24 -5.97 -9.39
CA ALA A 219 -18.03 -6.23 -8.64
C ALA A 219 -17.46 -4.96 -8.00
N ILE A 220 -17.55 -3.80 -8.66
CA ILE A 220 -17.21 -2.50 -8.04
C ILE A 220 -18.14 -2.19 -6.88
N ILE A 221 -19.46 -2.30 -7.07
CA ILE A 221 -20.46 -1.97 -6.05
C ILE A 221 -20.31 -2.85 -4.81
N SER A 222 -20.19 -4.17 -4.99
CA SER A 222 -20.04 -5.10 -3.86
C SER A 222 -18.80 -4.79 -3.02
N GLN A 223 -17.71 -4.36 -3.64
CA GLN A 223 -16.43 -4.10 -2.98
C GLN A 223 -16.38 -2.72 -2.33
N VAL A 224 -16.94 -1.70 -2.97
CA VAL A 224 -17.15 -0.38 -2.34
C VAL A 224 -18.08 -0.54 -1.12
N GLY A 225 -19.15 -1.34 -1.24
CA GLY A 225 -20.02 -1.69 -0.12
C GLY A 225 -19.28 -2.41 1.00
N GLY A 226 -18.47 -3.43 0.66
CA GLY A 226 -17.61 -4.13 1.62
C GLY A 226 -16.60 -3.21 2.31
N PHE A 227 -16.04 -2.24 1.58
CA PHE A 227 -15.16 -1.21 2.15
C PHE A 227 -15.89 -0.32 3.14
N PHE A 228 -17.04 0.23 2.78
CA PHE A 228 -17.82 1.06 3.70
C PHE A 228 -18.25 0.28 4.94
N ALA A 229 -18.68 -0.98 4.77
CA ALA A 229 -19.03 -1.85 5.89
C ALA A 229 -17.82 -2.11 6.80
N PHE A 230 -16.66 -2.44 6.22
CA PHE A 230 -15.41 -2.64 6.98
C PHE A 230 -14.98 -1.36 7.70
N TYR A 231 -14.95 -0.23 7.00
CA TYR A 231 -14.57 1.06 7.57
C TYR A 231 -15.54 1.49 8.68
N PHE A 232 -16.84 1.25 8.49
CA PHE A 232 -17.84 1.51 9.53
C PHE A 232 -17.57 0.69 10.78
N VAL A 233 -17.36 -0.64 10.65
CA VAL A 233 -17.01 -1.52 11.78
C VAL A 233 -15.73 -1.06 12.46
N GLN A 234 -14.69 -0.72 11.69
CA GLN A 234 -13.43 -0.23 12.24
C GLN A 234 -13.59 1.13 12.93
N SER A 235 -14.39 2.05 12.37
CA SER A 235 -14.64 3.37 12.96
C SER A 235 -15.39 3.28 14.29
N ILE A 236 -16.28 2.29 14.44
CA ILE A 236 -16.91 1.97 15.72
C ILE A 236 -15.85 1.45 16.69
N GLY A 237 -15.00 0.51 16.25
CA GLY A 237 -13.91 -0.02 17.07
C GLY A 237 -12.99 1.09 17.60
N VAL A 238 -12.54 1.98 16.71
CA VAL A 238 -11.72 3.15 17.06
C VAL A 238 -12.45 4.09 18.02
N SER A 239 -13.74 4.37 17.79
CA SER A 239 -14.54 5.23 18.67
C SER A 239 -14.66 4.66 20.09
N ILE A 240 -14.98 3.36 20.22
CA ILE A 240 -15.08 2.67 21.52
C ILE A 240 -13.75 2.75 22.27
N GLN A 241 -12.64 2.63 21.54
CA GLN A 241 -11.32 2.60 22.11
C GLN A 241 -10.80 3.98 22.52
N MET A 242 -11.15 5.02 21.75
CA MET A 242 -10.93 6.41 22.19
C MET A 242 -11.73 6.70 23.47
N GLU A 243 -12.99 6.24 23.56
CA GLU A 243 -13.82 6.43 24.75
C GLU A 243 -13.24 5.71 25.99
N SER A 244 -12.73 4.48 25.83
CA SER A 244 -12.08 3.75 26.92
C SER A 244 -10.77 4.41 27.37
N THR A 245 -9.99 4.93 26.42
CA THR A 245 -8.76 5.67 26.69
C THR A 245 -9.04 6.94 27.47
N ILE A 246 -10.01 7.75 27.01
CA ILE A 246 -10.45 8.97 27.72
C ILE A 246 -10.89 8.64 29.14
N LYS A 247 -11.74 7.60 29.33
CA LYS A 247 -12.19 7.16 30.66
C LYS A 247 -11.03 6.83 31.58
N LYS A 248 -10.01 6.11 31.09
CA LYS A 248 -8.82 5.72 31.85
C LYS A 248 -8.02 6.93 32.34
N TYR A 249 -7.88 7.98 31.53
CA TYR A 249 -7.18 9.20 31.92
C TYR A 249 -8.00 10.14 32.82
N THR A 250 -9.34 10.10 32.74
CA THR A 250 -10.23 10.87 33.63
C THR A 250 -10.47 10.22 35.00
N THR A 251 -10.25 8.90 35.15
CA THR A 251 -10.41 8.19 36.45
C THR A 251 -9.10 8.03 37.22
N SER A 252 -7.97 8.41 36.64
CA SER A 252 -6.65 8.44 37.30
C SER A 252 -6.29 9.81 37.90
N GLN A 253 -7.25 10.75 37.95
CA GLN A 253 -7.19 11.99 38.73
C GLN A 253 -8.20 11.91 39.88
#